data_AF-A0A0K0PLI8-F1
#
_entry.id   AF-A0A0K0PLI8-F1
#
_cell.length_a   1.000
_cell.length_b   1.000
_cell.length_c   1.000
_cell.angle_alpha   90.00
_cell.angle_beta   90.00
_cell.angle_gamma   90.00
#
_symmetry.space_group_name_H-M   'P 1'
#
loop_
_entity.id
_entity.type
_entity.pdbx_description
1 polymer ?
#
loop_
_entity_poly.entity_id
_entity_poly.type
_entity_poly.pdbx_seq_one_letter_code
_entity_poly.pdbx_strand_id
1 'polypeptide(L)'
;GAGFKAGVKDYRLTYYTPDYQVKETDILAAFRMTPQPGVPPEECGAAVAAESSTGTWTTVWTDGLTSLDSYKGRCYDLEPVKGEENQYIAYVAYPIDLFEEGSVTNLFTSIVGNVFGFKALRALRLEDLRISPAYAKTFQGPPHGIEVERDKLNKYGRPLLGCTIKPKLGLSAKNYGRAVYECLRGGLDFTKDDENVNSQPFMRWRDRFLFVAEAIYKSQAETGEIKGHYLNATAGTCEEMLKRAQ
;
A
#
# COMPACT_ATOMS: atom_id res chain seq x y z
N GLY A 1 8.70 -40.83 3.83
CA GLY A 1 7.80 -39.66 3.81
C GLY A 1 6.77 -39.83 4.91
N ALA A 2 6.39 -38.75 5.59
CA ALA A 2 5.23 -38.78 6.46
C ALA A 2 4.00 -39.16 5.61
N GLY A 3 3.32 -40.26 5.94
CA GLY A 3 2.20 -40.75 5.13
C GLY A 3 1.06 -39.74 5.08
N PHE A 4 0.49 -39.52 3.89
CA PHE A 4 -0.69 -38.66 3.74
C PHE A 4 -1.88 -39.25 4.53
N LYS A 5 -2.55 -38.38 5.29
CA LYS A 5 -3.82 -38.69 5.96
C LYS A 5 -4.78 -37.52 5.70
N ALA A 6 -5.86 -37.81 4.99
CA ALA A 6 -6.92 -36.84 4.72
C ALA A 6 -7.64 -36.42 6.02
N GLY A 7 -8.22 -35.21 5.98
CA GLY A 7 -9.05 -34.67 7.05
C GLY A 7 -8.64 -33.27 7.50
N VAL A 8 -9.54 -32.62 8.24
CA VAL A 8 -9.33 -31.32 8.87
C VAL A 8 -8.38 -31.49 10.06
N LYS A 9 -7.47 -30.53 10.21
CA LYS A 9 -6.53 -30.44 11.33
C LYS A 9 -6.42 -28.98 11.76
N ASP A 10 -6.13 -28.76 13.03
CA ASP A 10 -5.78 -27.43 13.55
C ASP A 10 -4.60 -26.85 12.76
N TYR A 11 -4.69 -25.59 12.34
CA TYR A 11 -3.62 -24.89 11.63
C TYR A 11 -2.36 -24.77 12.48
N ARG A 12 -2.49 -24.60 13.80
CA ARG A 12 -1.36 -24.45 14.74
C ARG A 12 -0.39 -25.63 14.74
N LEU A 13 -0.81 -26.81 14.29
CA LEU A 13 0.08 -27.97 14.19
C LEU A 13 1.19 -27.79 13.14
N THR A 14 0.97 -26.92 12.15
CA THR A 14 1.88 -26.73 11.02
C THR A 14 2.43 -25.30 10.93
N TYR A 15 1.58 -24.32 11.24
CA TYR A 15 1.81 -22.90 10.96
C TYR A 15 2.09 -22.05 12.21
N TYR A 16 1.89 -22.60 13.43
CA TYR A 16 2.41 -21.98 14.65
C TYR A 16 3.78 -22.55 14.98
N THR A 17 4.81 -21.72 14.88
CA THR A 17 6.22 -22.14 15.00
C THR A 17 6.97 -21.16 15.91
N PRO A 18 6.72 -21.17 17.24
CA PRO A 18 7.26 -20.19 18.18
C PRO A 18 8.79 -20.19 18.27
N ASP A 19 9.43 -21.30 17.92
CA ASP A 19 10.90 -21.42 17.93
C ASP A 19 11.56 -20.96 16.62
N TYR A 20 10.77 -20.52 15.63
CA TYR A 20 11.30 -20.13 14.33
C TYR A 20 12.19 -18.90 14.43
N GLN A 21 13.42 -19.05 13.95
CA GLN A 21 14.36 -17.94 13.82
C GLN A 21 14.12 -17.24 12.49
N VAL A 22 13.61 -16.01 12.57
CA VAL A 22 13.36 -15.16 11.40
C VAL A 22 14.63 -14.95 10.60
N LYS A 23 14.53 -15.04 9.27
CA LYS A 23 15.64 -14.77 8.36
C LYS A 23 15.63 -13.31 7.96
N GLU A 24 16.78 -12.80 7.54
CA GLU A 24 16.90 -11.43 7.01
C GLU A 24 16.07 -11.22 5.73
N THR A 25 15.90 -12.29 4.94
CA THR A 25 15.16 -12.27 3.68
C THR A 25 13.65 -12.34 3.86
N ASP A 26 13.16 -12.81 5.01
CA ASP A 26 11.72 -12.97 5.23
C ASP A 26 11.00 -11.62 5.17
N ILE A 27 9.80 -11.64 4.60
CA ILE A 27 8.83 -10.58 4.82
C ILE A 27 8.12 -10.87 6.14
N LEU A 28 8.04 -9.89 7.03
CA LEU A 28 7.33 -10.04 8.30
C LEU A 28 6.08 -9.19 8.31
N ALA A 29 5.00 -9.72 8.87
CA ALA A 29 3.78 -8.98 9.13
C ALA A 29 3.42 -9.03 10.60
N ALA A 30 2.98 -7.90 11.13
CA ALA A 30 2.37 -7.80 12.45
C ALA A 30 0.86 -7.62 12.28
N PHE A 31 0.07 -8.57 12.77
CA PHE A 31 -1.38 -8.52 12.71
C PHE A 31 -1.97 -8.34 14.10
N ARG A 32 -2.68 -7.24 14.34
CA ARG A 32 -3.57 -7.13 15.49
C ARG A 32 -4.84 -7.94 15.22
N MET A 33 -5.09 -8.95 16.04
CA MET A 33 -6.21 -9.85 15.90
C MET A 33 -7.08 -9.89 17.15
N THR A 34 -8.38 -10.06 16.95
CA THR A 34 -9.35 -10.39 17.99
C THR A 34 -9.98 -11.73 17.63
N PRO A 35 -9.64 -12.84 18.31
CA PRO A 35 -10.30 -14.12 18.12
C PRO A 35 -11.79 -14.08 18.45
N GLN A 36 -12.57 -14.96 17.84
CA GLN A 36 -13.92 -15.27 18.34
C GLN A 36 -13.85 -15.94 19.72
N PRO A 37 -14.89 -15.81 20.56
CA PRO A 37 -14.96 -16.52 21.83
C PRO A 37 -14.74 -18.03 21.67
N GLY A 38 -13.83 -18.60 22.45
CA GLY A 38 -13.51 -20.02 22.43
C GLY A 38 -12.50 -20.47 21.36
N VAL A 39 -12.02 -19.57 20.51
CA VAL A 39 -10.95 -19.87 19.55
C VAL A 39 -9.59 -19.47 20.16
N PRO A 40 -8.62 -20.40 20.30
CA PRO A 40 -7.30 -20.08 20.82
C PRO A 40 -6.54 -19.08 19.94
N PRO A 41 -5.79 -18.12 20.52
CA PRO A 41 -5.01 -17.15 19.75
C PRO A 41 -3.94 -17.81 18.89
N GLU A 42 -3.33 -18.91 19.32
CA GLU A 42 -2.34 -19.66 18.55
C GLU A 42 -2.95 -20.23 17.27
N GLU A 43 -4.19 -20.72 17.35
CA GLU A 43 -4.92 -21.22 16.19
C GLU A 43 -5.30 -20.09 15.23
N CYS A 44 -5.73 -18.93 15.75
CA CYS A 44 -5.99 -17.75 14.93
C CYS A 44 -4.72 -17.24 14.21
N GLY A 45 -3.61 -17.10 14.93
CA GLY A 45 -2.34 -16.67 14.33
C GLY A 45 -1.85 -17.65 13.27
N ALA A 46 -1.96 -18.96 13.55
CA ALA A 46 -1.63 -20.01 12.59
C ALA A 46 -2.56 -20.01 11.37
N ALA A 47 -3.86 -19.78 11.55
CA ALA A 47 -4.82 -19.69 10.44
C ALA A 47 -4.52 -18.49 9.53
N VAL A 48 -4.17 -17.34 10.11
CA VAL A 48 -3.69 -16.18 9.34
C VAL A 48 -2.45 -16.56 8.55
N ALA A 49 -1.44 -17.16 9.20
CA ALA A 49 -0.21 -17.58 8.52
C ALA A 49 -0.44 -18.60 7.41
N ALA A 50 -1.35 -19.56 7.61
CA ALA A 50 -1.68 -20.59 6.64
C ALA A 50 -2.36 -20.02 5.39
N GLU A 51 -3.44 -19.27 5.56
CA GLU A 51 -4.34 -18.83 4.48
C GLU A 51 -3.85 -17.56 3.79
N SER A 52 -2.74 -16.99 4.27
CA SER A 52 -1.95 -15.97 3.57
C SER A 52 -0.65 -16.51 2.95
N SER A 53 -0.44 -17.84 2.97
CA SER A 53 0.71 -18.49 2.30
C SER A 53 0.31 -19.67 1.42
N THR A 54 -0.04 -20.81 2.02
CA THR A 54 -0.04 -22.12 1.34
C THR A 54 -1.13 -23.06 1.85
N GLY A 55 -1.79 -22.71 2.95
CA GLY A 55 -2.76 -23.57 3.63
C GLY A 55 -4.16 -23.45 3.04
N THR A 56 -4.99 -24.44 3.41
CA THR A 56 -6.44 -24.42 3.25
C THR A 56 -7.07 -25.19 4.43
N TRP A 57 -8.40 -25.25 4.49
CA TRP A 57 -9.16 -25.80 5.62
C TRP A 57 -9.03 -27.32 5.87
N THR A 58 -8.43 -28.08 4.95
CA THR A 58 -8.26 -29.53 5.07
C THR A 58 -6.90 -29.98 4.54
N THR A 59 -6.40 -31.13 5.03
CA THR A 59 -5.11 -31.68 4.57
C THR A 59 -5.20 -32.11 3.11
N VAL A 60 -4.26 -31.66 2.27
CA VAL A 60 -4.16 -32.04 0.85
C VAL A 60 -2.92 -32.88 0.59
N TRP A 61 -3.02 -33.89 -0.29
CA TRP A 61 -1.90 -34.79 -0.58
C TRP A 61 -0.81 -34.10 -1.43
N THR A 62 -1.17 -33.03 -2.12
CA THR A 62 -0.29 -32.23 -2.98
C THR A 62 0.83 -31.53 -2.22
N ASP A 63 0.69 -31.33 -0.90
CA ASP A 63 1.78 -30.84 -0.04
C ASP A 63 3.01 -31.75 -0.10
N GLY A 64 2.81 -33.06 -0.35
CA GLY A 64 3.90 -34.03 -0.52
C GLY A 64 4.66 -33.92 -1.85
N LEU A 65 4.21 -33.07 -2.77
CA LEU A 65 4.87 -32.80 -4.05
C LEU A 65 5.84 -31.60 -3.98
N THR A 66 5.87 -30.88 -2.86
CA THR A 66 6.69 -29.69 -2.66
C THR A 66 7.36 -29.71 -1.29
N SER A 67 8.30 -28.79 -1.05
CA SER A 67 8.87 -28.56 0.28
C SER A 67 8.00 -27.59 1.05
N LEU A 68 6.94 -28.09 1.71
CA LEU A 68 6.04 -27.24 2.51
C LEU A 68 6.81 -26.39 3.53
N ASP A 69 7.85 -26.96 4.15
CA ASP A 69 8.69 -26.25 5.11
C ASP A 69 9.53 -25.13 4.49
N SER A 70 9.71 -25.08 3.16
CA SER A 70 10.32 -23.94 2.47
C SER A 70 9.33 -22.81 2.22
N TYR A 71 8.04 -23.13 2.00
CA TYR A 71 7.05 -22.17 1.51
C TYR A 71 6.02 -21.71 2.54
N LYS A 72 5.78 -22.47 3.61
CA LYS A 72 4.76 -22.11 4.60
C LYS A 72 5.07 -20.77 5.27
N GLY A 73 4.03 -19.97 5.50
CA GLY A 73 4.04 -18.87 6.45
C GLY A 73 4.20 -19.43 7.87
N ARG A 74 4.73 -18.61 8.77
CA ARG A 74 5.07 -19.03 10.14
C ARG A 74 4.60 -17.97 11.13
N CYS A 75 3.54 -18.26 11.87
CA CYS A 75 3.21 -17.49 13.07
C CYS A 75 4.27 -17.85 14.12
N TYR A 76 5.26 -16.99 14.28
CA TYR A 76 6.44 -17.27 15.10
C TYR A 76 6.40 -16.59 16.47
N ASP A 77 5.52 -15.62 16.66
CA ASP A 77 5.35 -14.98 17.96
C ASP A 77 3.94 -14.41 18.11
N LEU A 78 3.50 -14.34 19.36
CA LEU A 78 2.17 -13.89 19.78
C LEU A 78 2.29 -13.09 21.07
N GLU A 79 1.95 -11.81 21.03
CA GLU A 79 1.91 -10.96 22.22
C GLU A 79 0.48 -10.50 22.53
N PRO A 80 0.03 -10.52 23.80
CA PRO A 80 -1.22 -9.89 24.18
C PRO A 80 -1.11 -8.36 24.09
N VAL A 81 -2.14 -7.70 23.54
CA VAL A 81 -2.17 -6.24 23.48
C VAL A 81 -2.44 -5.67 24.87
N LYS A 82 -1.50 -4.88 25.40
CA LYS A 82 -1.60 -4.31 26.74
C LYS A 82 -2.88 -3.48 26.92
N GLY A 83 -3.67 -3.84 27.94
CA GLY A 83 -4.90 -3.12 28.31
C GLY A 83 -6.13 -3.52 27.51
N GLU A 84 -6.02 -4.43 26.54
CA GLU A 84 -7.14 -4.93 25.75
C GLU A 84 -7.44 -6.38 26.13
N GLU A 85 -8.73 -6.69 26.31
CA GLU A 85 -9.17 -8.06 26.56
C GLU A 85 -9.26 -8.83 25.24
N ASN A 86 -8.64 -10.02 25.18
CA ASN A 86 -8.69 -10.93 24.03
C ASN A 86 -8.22 -10.29 22.69
N GLN A 87 -7.22 -9.41 22.75
CA GLN A 87 -6.49 -8.90 21.58
C GLN A 87 -5.03 -9.31 21.63
N TYR A 88 -4.49 -9.65 20.47
CA TYR A 88 -3.11 -10.11 20.32
C TYR A 88 -2.48 -9.49 19.10
N ILE A 89 -1.16 -9.30 19.10
CA ILE A 89 -0.38 -9.13 17.88
C ILE A 89 0.20 -10.49 17.51
N ALA A 90 -0.18 -10.99 16.33
CA ALA A 90 0.42 -12.16 15.71
C ALA A 90 1.52 -11.72 14.75
N TYR A 91 2.73 -12.24 14.97
CA TYR A 91 3.86 -12.02 14.08
C TYR A 91 4.02 -13.19 13.13
N VAL A 92 3.92 -12.89 11.84
CA VAL A 92 3.99 -13.89 10.77
C VAL A 92 5.21 -13.64 9.90
N ALA A 93 6.03 -14.68 9.69
CA ALA A 93 7.15 -14.67 8.76
C ALA A 93 6.80 -15.41 7.47
N TYR A 94 7.07 -14.76 6.34
CA TYR A 94 6.84 -15.28 5.00
C TYR A 94 8.18 -15.43 4.26
N PRO A 95 8.49 -16.62 3.73
CA PRO A 95 9.63 -16.80 2.83
C PRO A 95 9.55 -15.85 1.64
N ILE A 96 10.68 -15.25 1.26
CA ILE A 96 10.75 -14.29 0.15
C ILE A 96 10.27 -14.88 -1.19
N ASP A 97 10.49 -16.18 -1.40
CA ASP A 97 10.13 -16.90 -2.62
C ASP A 97 8.62 -16.97 -2.89
N LEU A 98 7.78 -16.56 -1.93
CA LEU A 98 6.33 -16.45 -2.13
C LEU A 98 5.92 -15.23 -2.96
N PHE A 99 6.79 -14.24 -3.10
CA PHE A 99 6.43 -12.93 -3.62
C PHE A 99 7.05 -12.66 -4.97
N GLU A 100 6.21 -12.31 -5.94
CA GLU A 100 6.64 -11.85 -7.26
C GLU A 100 7.47 -10.56 -7.13
N GLU A 101 8.62 -10.52 -7.80
CA GLU A 101 9.53 -9.38 -7.80
C GLU A 101 8.85 -8.12 -8.37
N GLY A 102 8.98 -6.99 -7.67
CA GLY A 102 8.45 -5.70 -8.14
C GLY A 102 6.92 -5.57 -8.06
N SER A 103 6.20 -6.52 -7.46
CA SER A 103 4.73 -6.58 -7.47
C SER A 103 4.11 -6.29 -6.09
N VAL A 104 3.79 -5.02 -5.83
CA VAL A 104 3.01 -4.63 -4.63
C VAL A 104 1.65 -5.34 -4.61
N THR A 105 1.06 -5.55 -5.79
CA THR A 105 -0.21 -6.26 -5.96
C THR A 105 -0.11 -7.71 -5.47
N ASN A 106 0.92 -8.46 -5.87
CA ASN A 106 1.10 -9.85 -5.44
C ASN A 106 1.33 -9.94 -3.92
N LEU A 107 2.20 -9.08 -3.37
CA LEU A 107 2.43 -9.00 -1.92
C LEU A 107 1.13 -8.86 -1.12
N PHE A 108 0.29 -7.89 -1.48
CA PHE A 108 -0.97 -7.67 -0.77
C PHE A 108 -2.04 -8.73 -1.08
N THR A 109 -2.02 -9.33 -2.27
CA THR A 109 -2.91 -10.46 -2.58
C THR A 109 -2.69 -11.61 -1.59
N SER A 110 -1.43 -11.91 -1.25
CA SER A 110 -1.10 -12.92 -0.25
C SER A 110 -1.42 -12.45 1.17
N ILE A 111 -0.86 -11.32 1.61
CA ILE A 111 -0.90 -10.89 3.01
C ILE A 111 -2.30 -10.47 3.48
N VAL A 112 -3.08 -9.81 2.63
CA VAL A 112 -4.39 -9.25 3.02
C VAL A 112 -5.56 -9.75 2.18
N GLY A 113 -5.35 -10.72 1.28
CA GLY A 113 -6.38 -11.20 0.34
C GLY A 113 -7.62 -11.76 1.02
N ASN A 114 -7.47 -12.88 1.75
CA ASN A 114 -8.62 -13.63 2.28
C ASN A 114 -8.76 -13.54 3.81
N VAL A 115 -7.64 -13.36 4.53
CA VAL A 115 -7.56 -13.56 6.00
C VAL A 115 -8.43 -12.60 6.81
N PHE A 116 -8.80 -11.44 6.27
CA PHE A 116 -9.66 -10.46 6.95
C PHE A 116 -11.13 -10.91 7.04
N GLY A 117 -11.55 -11.88 6.23
CA GLY A 117 -12.90 -12.45 6.23
C GLY A 117 -13.03 -13.74 7.05
N PHE A 118 -11.99 -14.15 7.77
CA PHE A 118 -11.99 -15.43 8.49
C PHE A 118 -13.01 -15.46 9.63
N LYS A 119 -13.96 -16.39 9.59
CA LYS A 119 -15.04 -16.49 10.59
C LYS A 119 -14.56 -16.70 12.03
N ALA A 120 -13.39 -17.31 12.19
CA ALA A 120 -12.75 -17.54 13.49
C ALA A 120 -12.17 -16.27 14.13
N LEU A 121 -12.06 -15.18 13.35
CA LEU A 121 -11.61 -13.87 13.80
C LEU A 121 -12.80 -12.90 13.87
N ARG A 122 -12.92 -12.17 14.98
CA ARG A 122 -13.88 -11.06 15.12
C ARG A 122 -13.38 -9.82 14.40
N ALA A 123 -12.08 -9.57 14.46
CA ALA A 123 -11.41 -8.46 13.80
C ALA A 123 -9.96 -8.82 13.49
N LEU A 124 -9.44 -8.26 12.40
CA LEU A 124 -8.05 -8.35 11.98
C LEU A 124 -7.60 -7.00 11.44
N ARG A 125 -6.39 -6.58 11.80
CA ARG A 125 -5.72 -5.39 11.26
C ARG A 125 -4.26 -5.71 11.01
N LEU A 126 -3.78 -5.45 9.80
CA LEU A 126 -2.36 -5.39 9.52
C LEU A 126 -1.79 -4.09 10.11
N GLU A 127 -0.90 -4.21 11.10
CA GLU A 127 -0.29 -3.07 11.78
C GLU A 127 1.00 -2.63 11.08
N ASP A 128 1.84 -3.58 10.68
CA ASP A 128 3.13 -3.28 10.06
C ASP A 128 3.63 -4.40 9.14
N LEU A 129 4.51 -4.03 8.22
CA LEU A 129 5.26 -4.92 7.33
C LEU A 129 6.75 -4.62 7.37
N ARG A 130 7.56 -5.60 7.74
CA ARG A 130 9.00 -5.54 7.49
C ARG A 130 9.29 -6.08 6.09
N ILE A 131 9.56 -5.17 5.17
CA ILE A 131 10.03 -5.53 3.83
C ILE A 131 11.54 -5.77 3.85
N SER A 132 11.99 -6.95 3.39
CA SER A 132 13.41 -7.28 3.37
C SER A 132 14.17 -6.43 2.33
N PRO A 133 15.46 -6.10 2.57
CA PRO A 133 16.27 -5.39 1.58
C PRO A 133 16.39 -6.11 0.23
N ALA A 134 16.35 -7.45 0.24
CA ALA A 134 16.37 -8.27 -0.98
C ALA A 134 15.11 -8.04 -1.83
N TYR A 135 13.93 -8.05 -1.20
CA TYR A 135 12.68 -7.80 -1.92
C TYR A 135 12.54 -6.33 -2.33
N ALA A 136 12.92 -5.39 -1.46
CA ALA A 136 12.87 -3.94 -1.74
C ALA A 136 13.67 -3.56 -3.00
N LYS A 137 14.81 -4.21 -3.27
CA LYS A 137 15.64 -3.98 -4.46
C LYS A 137 14.99 -4.39 -5.78
N THR A 138 13.89 -5.14 -5.74
CA THR A 138 13.14 -5.50 -6.95
C THR A 138 12.23 -4.36 -7.45
N PHE A 139 12.04 -3.31 -6.65
CA PHE A 139 11.22 -2.16 -6.98
C PHE A 139 12.07 -0.99 -7.46
N GLN A 140 11.50 -0.18 -8.37
CA GLN A 140 12.11 1.09 -8.78
C GLN A 140 12.20 2.10 -7.62
N GLY A 141 11.19 2.13 -6.75
CA GLY A 141 11.04 3.17 -5.74
C GLY A 141 10.59 4.52 -6.33
N PRO A 142 10.77 5.63 -5.58
CA PRO A 142 10.39 6.97 -6.03
C PRO A 142 11.11 7.38 -7.33
N PRO A 143 10.42 7.94 -8.34
CA PRO A 143 11.05 8.33 -9.62
C PRO A 143 12.18 9.38 -9.49
N HIS A 144 12.14 10.20 -8.44
CA HIS A 144 13.13 11.26 -8.18
C HIS A 144 13.60 11.25 -6.72
N GLY A 145 12.66 11.19 -5.77
CA GLY A 145 12.98 11.31 -4.35
C GLY A 145 13.20 12.75 -3.90
N ILE A 146 13.35 12.94 -2.58
CA ILE A 146 13.31 14.26 -1.93
C ILE A 146 14.43 15.19 -2.42
N GLU A 147 15.65 14.68 -2.52
CA GLU A 147 16.83 15.49 -2.88
C GLU A 147 16.72 15.98 -4.33
N VAL A 148 16.47 15.07 -5.26
CA VAL A 148 16.32 15.40 -6.69
C VAL A 148 15.11 16.29 -6.94
N GLU A 149 13.99 16.10 -6.20
CA GLU A 149 12.84 17.00 -6.27
C GLU A 149 13.25 18.43 -5.87
N ARG A 150 13.98 18.59 -4.76
CA ARG A 150 14.47 19.90 -4.32
C ARG A 150 15.44 20.55 -5.31
N ASP A 151 16.32 19.76 -5.91
CA ASP A 151 17.26 20.22 -6.93
C ASP A 151 16.56 20.70 -8.20
N LYS A 152 15.57 19.93 -8.67
CA LYS A 152 14.76 20.32 -9.84
C LYS A 152 13.97 21.61 -9.60
N LEU A 153 13.57 21.87 -8.36
CA LEU A 153 12.77 23.04 -7.98
C LEU A 153 13.60 24.23 -7.51
N ASN A 154 14.90 24.03 -7.26
CA ASN A 154 15.79 25.01 -6.64
C ASN A 154 15.22 25.59 -5.32
N LYS A 155 14.71 24.72 -4.44
CA LYS A 155 14.03 25.11 -3.19
C LYS A 155 14.56 24.33 -1.98
N TYR A 156 15.28 25.04 -1.10
CA TYR A 156 15.99 24.47 0.05
C TYR A 156 15.68 25.21 1.36
N GLY A 157 16.03 24.60 2.49
CA GLY A 157 15.99 25.25 3.80
C GLY A 157 14.60 25.46 4.41
N ARG A 158 13.52 25.12 3.68
CA ARG A 158 12.14 25.17 4.20
C ARG A 158 11.23 24.06 3.65
N PRO A 159 10.09 23.79 4.32
CA PRO A 159 9.00 23.02 3.74
C PRO A 159 8.47 23.66 2.46
N LEU A 160 7.99 22.84 1.51
CA LEU A 160 7.26 23.31 0.33
C LEU A 160 5.81 23.64 0.71
N LEU A 161 5.25 24.71 0.14
CA LEU A 161 3.88 25.17 0.41
C LEU A 161 2.99 24.87 -0.79
N GLY A 162 1.86 24.19 -0.53
CA GLY A 162 0.90 23.75 -1.53
C GLY A 162 -0.54 24.16 -1.21
N CYS A 163 -1.40 24.25 -2.22
CA CYS A 163 -2.83 24.52 -2.06
C CYS A 163 -3.70 23.69 -3.02
N THR A 164 -4.73 23.04 -2.50
CA THR A 164 -5.79 22.42 -3.32
C THR A 164 -6.80 23.48 -3.74
N ILE A 165 -7.07 23.62 -5.05
CA ILE A 165 -8.02 24.61 -5.54
C ILE A 165 -9.44 24.30 -5.07
N LYS A 166 -10.18 25.35 -4.68
CA LYS A 166 -11.56 25.28 -4.17
C LYS A 166 -12.51 26.19 -4.96
N PRO A 167 -13.83 25.91 -5.00
CA PRO A 167 -14.49 24.72 -4.43
C PRO A 167 -14.03 23.43 -5.13
N LYS A 168 -14.26 22.29 -4.47
CA LYS A 168 -13.79 20.96 -4.91
C LYS A 168 -14.19 20.65 -6.36
N LEU A 169 -15.43 20.97 -6.75
CA LEU A 169 -15.96 20.77 -8.10
C LEU A 169 -16.75 22.00 -8.55
N GLY A 170 -16.98 22.13 -9.86
CA GLY A 170 -17.90 23.12 -10.44
C GLY A 170 -17.24 24.36 -11.03
N LEU A 171 -15.93 24.56 -10.83
CA LEU A 171 -15.18 25.60 -11.56
C LEU A 171 -15.01 25.19 -13.04
N SER A 172 -15.15 26.16 -13.93
CA SER A 172 -14.72 26.02 -15.33
C SER A 172 -13.19 26.03 -15.42
N ALA A 173 -12.63 25.48 -16.50
CA ALA A 173 -11.18 25.43 -16.72
C ALA A 173 -10.51 26.80 -16.62
N LYS A 174 -11.11 27.84 -17.21
CA LYS A 174 -10.61 29.21 -17.15
C LYS A 174 -10.56 29.76 -15.73
N ASN A 175 -11.63 29.56 -14.96
CA ASN A 175 -11.67 30.01 -13.56
C ASN A 175 -10.72 29.19 -12.69
N TYR A 176 -10.50 27.92 -13.02
CA TYR A 176 -9.50 27.07 -12.39
C TYR A 176 -8.09 27.64 -12.57
N GLY A 177 -7.71 27.96 -13.83
CA GLY A 177 -6.44 28.60 -14.14
C GLY A 177 -6.27 29.95 -13.43
N ARG A 178 -7.32 30.77 -13.35
CA ARG A 178 -7.30 32.02 -12.57
C ARG A 178 -6.98 31.77 -11.09
N ALA A 179 -7.64 30.80 -10.46
CA ALA A 179 -7.38 30.48 -9.06
C ALA A 179 -5.95 29.98 -8.84
N VAL A 180 -5.45 29.12 -9.74
CA VAL A 180 -4.05 28.66 -9.73
C VAL A 180 -3.08 29.84 -9.82
N TYR A 181 -3.30 30.74 -10.77
CA TYR A 181 -2.43 31.91 -10.97
C TYR A 181 -2.35 32.76 -9.69
N GLU A 182 -3.49 33.14 -9.10
CA GLU A 182 -3.53 33.99 -7.91
C GLU A 182 -2.81 33.33 -6.72
N CYS A 183 -3.01 32.02 -6.53
CA CYS A 183 -2.33 31.26 -5.49
C CYS A 183 -0.81 31.24 -5.68
N LEU A 184 -0.33 30.97 -6.90
CA LEU A 184 1.10 30.83 -7.17
C LEU A 184 1.84 32.18 -7.12
N ARG A 185 1.26 33.24 -7.69
CA ARG A 185 1.85 34.59 -7.60
C ARG A 185 1.85 35.12 -6.17
N GLY A 186 0.95 34.63 -5.31
CA GLY A 186 0.87 34.96 -3.89
C GLY A 186 1.98 34.34 -3.03
N GLY A 187 2.86 33.50 -3.60
CA GLY A 187 4.04 32.96 -2.93
C GLY A 187 4.01 31.46 -2.65
N LEU A 188 2.97 30.73 -3.06
CA LEU A 188 2.97 29.27 -2.98
C LEU A 188 3.93 28.66 -4.01
N ASP A 189 4.47 27.47 -3.69
CA ASP A 189 5.31 26.70 -4.62
C ASP A 189 4.42 25.91 -5.58
N PHE A 190 3.38 25.31 -5.01
CA PHE A 190 2.48 24.41 -5.72
C PHE A 190 1.03 24.77 -5.50
N THR A 191 0.23 24.45 -6.50
CA THR A 191 -1.20 24.19 -6.32
C THR A 191 -1.51 22.76 -6.77
N LYS A 192 -2.73 22.28 -6.56
CA LYS A 192 -3.12 20.96 -7.02
C LYS A 192 -4.59 20.87 -7.36
N ASP A 193 -4.87 19.93 -8.26
CA ASP A 193 -6.20 19.41 -8.46
C ASP A 193 -6.73 18.78 -7.17
N ASP A 194 -8.04 18.90 -6.94
CA ASP A 194 -8.73 18.13 -5.90
C ASP A 194 -8.83 16.65 -6.35
N GLU A 195 -8.83 15.67 -5.44
CA GLU A 195 -8.63 14.26 -5.82
C GLU A 195 -9.73 13.70 -6.74
N ASN A 196 -10.93 14.30 -6.68
CA ASN A 196 -12.05 13.95 -7.54
C ASN A 196 -12.25 14.91 -8.72
N VAL A 197 -11.30 15.80 -9.02
CA VAL A 197 -11.26 16.58 -10.26
C VAL A 197 -10.52 15.76 -11.32
N ASN A 198 -11.27 15.13 -12.23
CA ASN A 198 -10.71 14.31 -13.30
C ASN A 198 -11.05 14.93 -14.66
N SER A 199 -12.22 14.62 -15.23
CA SER A 199 -12.72 15.21 -16.46
C SER A 199 -14.25 15.19 -16.49
N GLN A 200 -14.87 16.18 -15.85
CA GLN A 200 -16.31 16.29 -15.70
C GLN A 200 -16.95 17.17 -16.79
N PRO A 201 -18.28 17.12 -16.97
CA PRO A 201 -18.97 17.98 -17.92
C PRO A 201 -18.71 19.48 -17.73
N PHE A 202 -18.52 19.94 -16.49
CA PHE A 202 -18.24 21.36 -16.20
C PHE A 202 -16.79 21.78 -16.53
N MET A 203 -15.87 20.83 -16.67
CA MET A 203 -14.45 21.09 -16.93
C MET A 203 -13.77 19.82 -17.47
N ARG A 204 -13.48 19.82 -18.77
CA ARG A 204 -12.69 18.75 -19.40
C ARG A 204 -11.22 18.89 -19.02
N TRP A 205 -10.55 17.75 -18.82
CA TRP A 205 -9.17 17.72 -18.33
C TRP A 205 -8.21 18.52 -19.23
N ARG A 206 -8.37 18.40 -20.56
CA ARG A 206 -7.48 19.06 -21.51
C ARG A 206 -7.55 20.58 -21.40
N ASP A 207 -8.76 21.12 -21.28
CA ASP A 207 -8.94 22.56 -21.11
C ASP A 207 -8.34 23.03 -19.79
N ARG A 208 -8.54 22.28 -18.70
CA ARG A 208 -7.92 22.57 -17.40
C ARG A 208 -6.41 22.63 -17.51
N PHE A 209 -5.79 21.62 -18.12
CA PHE A 209 -4.34 21.52 -18.27
C PHE A 209 -3.78 22.73 -19.01
N LEU A 210 -4.44 23.17 -20.09
CA LEU A 210 -4.04 24.34 -20.86
C LEU A 210 -4.09 25.64 -20.04
N PHE A 211 -5.21 25.92 -19.37
CA PHE A 211 -5.34 27.14 -18.55
C PHE A 211 -4.43 27.13 -17.31
N VAL A 212 -4.18 25.96 -16.72
CA VAL A 212 -3.24 25.80 -15.60
C VAL A 212 -1.79 26.01 -16.06
N ALA A 213 -1.41 25.49 -17.23
CA ALA A 213 -0.07 25.73 -17.78
C ALA A 213 0.19 27.22 -18.00
N GLU A 214 -0.77 27.95 -18.58
CA GLU A 214 -0.70 29.41 -18.73
C GLU A 214 -0.49 30.12 -17.38
N ALA A 215 -1.26 29.73 -16.36
CA ALA A 215 -1.17 30.28 -15.01
C ALA A 215 0.19 30.03 -14.34
N ILE A 216 0.76 28.83 -14.51
CA ILE A 216 2.09 28.48 -14.00
C ILE A 216 3.15 29.36 -14.66
N TYR A 217 3.20 29.41 -16.00
CA TYR A 217 4.23 30.19 -16.69
C TYR A 217 4.15 31.68 -16.35
N LYS A 218 2.94 32.23 -16.26
CA LYS A 218 2.73 33.62 -15.89
C LYS A 218 3.22 33.92 -14.47
N SER A 219 2.81 33.11 -13.48
CA SER A 219 3.23 33.31 -12.08
C SER A 219 4.73 33.08 -11.87
N GLN A 220 5.34 32.12 -12.56
CA GLN A 220 6.77 31.90 -12.56
C GLN A 220 7.54 33.10 -13.15
N ALA A 221 7.09 33.65 -14.27
CA ALA A 221 7.71 34.84 -14.87
C ALA A 221 7.63 36.08 -13.95
N GLU A 222 6.52 36.25 -13.23
CA GLU A 222 6.33 37.38 -12.31
C GLU A 222 7.12 37.26 -11.01
N THR A 223 7.33 36.03 -10.51
CA THR A 223 7.97 35.79 -9.21
C THR A 223 9.46 35.44 -9.30
N GLY A 224 9.93 34.99 -10.47
CA GLY A 224 11.30 34.51 -10.65
C GLY A 224 11.58 33.15 -9.99
N GLU A 225 10.54 32.46 -9.48
CA GLU A 225 10.66 31.15 -8.85
C GLU A 225 10.01 30.05 -9.67
N ILE A 226 10.55 28.82 -9.60
CA ILE A 226 9.88 27.64 -10.17
C ILE A 226 8.53 27.42 -9.47
N LYS A 227 7.47 27.31 -10.27
CA LYS A 227 6.10 27.02 -9.81
C LYS A 227 5.59 25.72 -10.40
N GLY A 228 4.66 25.08 -9.71
CA GLY A 228 4.03 23.87 -10.20
C GLY A 228 2.55 23.73 -9.88
N HIS A 229 1.93 22.79 -10.57
CA HIS A 229 0.59 22.32 -10.25
C HIS A 229 0.54 20.81 -10.39
N TYR A 230 -0.02 20.10 -9.39
CA TYR A 230 -0.25 18.65 -9.52
C TYR A 230 -1.51 18.42 -10.36
N LEU A 231 -1.30 18.25 -11.67
CA LEU A 231 -2.35 17.93 -12.64
C LEU A 231 -2.79 16.47 -12.46
N ASN A 232 -4.08 16.26 -12.18
CA ASN A 232 -4.64 14.95 -11.88
C ASN A 232 -4.88 14.13 -13.15
N ALA A 233 -4.05 13.11 -13.34
CA ALA A 233 -4.13 12.15 -14.45
C ALA A 233 -5.04 10.94 -14.17
N THR A 234 -5.62 10.79 -12.97
CA THR A 234 -6.49 9.65 -12.62
C THR A 234 -7.64 9.50 -13.61
N ALA A 235 -7.81 8.29 -14.14
CA ALA A 235 -8.78 7.97 -15.19
C ALA A 235 -9.39 6.57 -15.01
N GLY A 236 -10.41 6.25 -15.79
CA GLY A 236 -11.10 4.96 -15.73
C GLY A 236 -10.34 3.79 -16.38
N THR A 237 -9.33 4.08 -17.21
CA THR A 237 -8.46 3.07 -17.82
C THR A 237 -7.00 3.52 -17.81
N CYS A 238 -6.08 2.57 -17.94
CA CYS A 238 -4.65 2.84 -18.02
C CYS A 238 -4.30 3.69 -19.25
N GLU A 239 -4.95 3.46 -20.39
CA GLU A 239 -4.71 4.20 -21.63
C GLU A 239 -5.09 5.68 -21.48
N GLU A 240 -6.23 5.98 -20.86
CA GLU A 240 -6.65 7.36 -20.63
C GLU A 240 -5.79 8.04 -19.56
N MET A 241 -5.33 7.30 -18.54
CA MET A 241 -4.38 7.83 -17.55
C MET A 241 -3.05 8.21 -18.21
N LEU A 242 -2.49 7.31 -19.04
CA LEU A 242 -1.24 7.56 -19.77
C LEU A 242 -1.39 8.70 -20.78
N LYS A 243 -2.53 8.78 -21.48
CA LYS A 243 -2.83 9.88 -22.40
C LYS A 243 -2.88 11.25 -21.73
N ARG A 244 -3.27 11.32 -20.45
CA ARG A 244 -3.22 12.57 -19.67
C ARG A 244 -1.84 12.90 -19.15
N ALA A 245 -1.00 11.89 -18.93
CA ALA A 245 0.37 12.07 -18.45
C ALA A 245 1.34 12.52 -19.57
N GLN A 246 1.03 12.20 -20.83
CA GLN A 246 1.76 12.60 -22.04
C GLN A 246 1.48 14.07 -22.42
#